data_AF-A0A9E3WUR0-F1
#
_entry.id   AF-A0A9E3WUR0-F1
#
_cell.length_a   1.000
_cell.length_b   1.000
_cell.length_c   1.000
_cell.angle_alpha   90.00
_cell.angle_beta   90.00
_cell.angle_gamma   90.00
#
_symmetry.space_group_name_H-M   'P 1'
#
loop_
_entity.id
_entity.type
_entity.pdbx_description
1 polymer ?
#
loop_
_entity_poly.entity_id
_entity_poly.type
_entity_poly.pdbx_seq_one_letter_code
_entity_poly.pdbx_strand_id
1 'polypeptide(L)'
;MICALVLFACVVCASPAALADAPTDAAAIFEATGVQGGVVVHVGCGDGQLTAALRASDSYQVQGLDRSADNVEAARGYVQSLGKYGPISVDRLRGNQLPYVDNFVNLVVLEDAKIPLKEALRVLTPGGVAYVHRGDAWEKTAKPWPKNIDEWTHYLHGPDGNAVAHDTVVGPPKHMQWLGSPRWSRHHDRMASMSAMVSAKGRVFYIMDEGSRVSIELPSKWKLIARDAFNGTVLWKRDIPQWHSHLWPLKSGPTQLARRLVAVDDRVYVTLGINAPLSVLDAATGETLSTLEGSEGTEEIVVAGANVYALVSKEKWELEDYLPAFNT
;
A
#
# COMPACT_ATOMS: atom_id res chain seq x y z
N MET A 1 -82.57 -15.56 -14.19
CA MET A 1 -81.38 -14.70 -14.10
C MET A 1 -80.44 -15.31 -13.07
N ILE A 2 -79.35 -15.90 -13.54
CA ILE A 2 -78.44 -16.74 -12.77
C ILE A 2 -77.37 -15.82 -12.15
N CYS A 3 -77.26 -15.80 -10.81
CA CYS A 3 -76.15 -15.17 -10.09
C CYS A 3 -75.03 -16.19 -9.92
N ALA A 4 -73.88 -15.95 -10.56
CA ALA A 4 -72.68 -16.76 -10.44
C ALA A 4 -71.88 -16.36 -9.19
N LEU A 5 -71.69 -17.32 -8.29
CA LEU A 5 -70.75 -17.25 -7.16
C LEU A 5 -69.35 -17.61 -7.70
N VAL A 6 -68.41 -16.68 -7.66
CA VAL A 6 -67.00 -16.95 -8.02
C VAL A 6 -66.21 -17.23 -6.74
N LEU A 7 -65.82 -18.49 -6.55
CA LEU A 7 -64.86 -18.90 -5.51
C LEU A 7 -63.44 -18.49 -5.93
N PHE A 8 -62.79 -17.64 -5.13
CA PHE A 8 -61.36 -17.36 -5.23
C PHE A 8 -60.58 -18.43 -4.45
N ALA A 9 -59.89 -19.33 -5.16
CA ALA A 9 -58.94 -20.25 -4.56
C ALA A 9 -57.61 -19.50 -4.28
N CYS A 10 -57.28 -19.29 -3.00
CA CYS A 10 -55.95 -18.82 -2.59
C CYS A 10 -54.94 -19.96 -2.77
N VAL A 11 -54.18 -19.93 -3.87
CA VAL A 11 -52.98 -20.75 -4.02
C VAL A 11 -51.87 -20.08 -3.22
N VAL A 12 -51.51 -20.67 -2.07
CA VAL A 12 -50.31 -20.29 -1.32
C VAL A 12 -49.12 -20.83 -2.09
N CYS A 13 -48.52 -19.98 -2.93
CA CYS A 13 -47.22 -20.25 -3.52
C CYS A 13 -46.15 -20.16 -2.42
N ALA A 14 -45.71 -21.31 -1.92
CA ALA A 14 -44.47 -21.38 -1.14
C ALA A 14 -43.31 -21.03 -2.08
N SER A 15 -42.78 -19.81 -1.96
CA SER A 15 -41.52 -19.45 -2.59
C SER A 15 -40.42 -20.35 -2.02
N PRO A 16 -39.59 -21.02 -2.84
CA PRO A 16 -38.39 -21.62 -2.32
C PRO A 16 -37.53 -20.47 -1.77
N ALA A 17 -37.21 -20.55 -0.48
CA ALA A 17 -36.16 -19.72 0.09
C ALA A 17 -34.91 -19.96 -0.74
N ALA A 18 -34.47 -18.94 -1.47
CA ALA A 18 -33.15 -18.96 -2.07
C ALA A 18 -32.16 -19.09 -0.91
N LEU A 19 -31.44 -20.22 -0.87
CA LEU A 19 -30.19 -20.31 -0.14
C LEU A 19 -29.31 -19.20 -0.71
N ALA A 20 -29.07 -18.16 0.08
CA ALA A 20 -28.14 -17.11 -0.30
C ALA A 20 -26.75 -17.76 -0.37
N ASP A 21 -26.18 -17.84 -1.57
CA ASP A 21 -24.80 -18.26 -1.78
C ASP A 21 -23.86 -17.37 -0.95
N ALA A 22 -22.81 -18.00 -0.39
CA ALA A 22 -21.72 -17.32 0.30
C ALA A 22 -21.14 -16.19 -0.59
N PRO A 23 -20.64 -15.08 -0.02
CA PRO A 23 -20.13 -13.96 -0.79
C PRO A 23 -18.93 -14.41 -1.62
N THR A 24 -19.19 -14.68 -2.89
CA THR A 24 -18.24 -14.97 -3.98
C THR A 24 -17.73 -13.70 -4.64
N ASP A 25 -17.95 -12.54 -4.01
CA ASP A 25 -17.60 -11.22 -4.55
C ASP A 25 -16.49 -10.57 -3.73
N ALA A 26 -15.30 -10.46 -4.35
CA ALA A 26 -14.16 -9.77 -3.76
C ALA A 26 -14.47 -8.30 -3.42
N ALA A 27 -15.35 -7.62 -4.17
CA ALA A 27 -15.72 -6.24 -3.90
C ALA A 27 -16.43 -6.10 -2.53
N ALA A 28 -17.36 -7.02 -2.22
CA ALA A 28 -18.04 -7.07 -0.93
C ALA A 28 -17.06 -7.34 0.22
N ILE A 29 -16.05 -8.19 0.01
CA ILE A 29 -14.99 -8.44 1.00
C ILE A 29 -14.19 -7.15 1.25
N PHE A 30 -13.80 -6.41 0.20
CA PHE A 30 -13.08 -5.16 0.37
C PHE A 30 -13.92 -4.07 1.04
N GLU A 31 -15.21 -3.98 0.70
CA GLU A 31 -16.15 -3.06 1.37
C GLU A 31 -16.29 -3.38 2.87
N ALA A 32 -16.50 -4.66 3.21
CA ALA A 32 -16.64 -5.08 4.59
C ALA A 32 -15.34 -4.91 5.40
N THR A 33 -14.20 -5.15 4.79
CA THR A 33 -12.89 -5.15 5.48
C THR A 33 -12.27 -3.76 5.55
N GLY A 34 -12.44 -2.93 4.51
CA GLY A 34 -11.80 -1.63 4.36
C GLY A 34 -10.32 -1.70 3.96
N VAL A 35 -9.81 -2.88 3.58
CA VAL A 35 -8.41 -3.04 3.17
C VAL A 35 -8.25 -2.48 1.75
N GLN A 36 -7.25 -1.62 1.54
CA GLN A 36 -7.04 -0.85 0.30
C GLN A 36 -5.72 -1.17 -0.42
N GLY A 37 -5.04 -2.25 -0.04
CA GLY A 37 -3.80 -2.70 -0.68
C GLY A 37 -2.98 -3.63 0.22
N GLY A 38 -1.78 -3.98 -0.27
CA GLY A 38 -0.84 -4.85 0.42
C GLY A 38 -1.04 -6.33 0.10
N VAL A 39 -0.73 -7.19 1.06
CA VAL A 39 -0.77 -8.65 0.87
C VAL A 39 -2.12 -9.22 1.34
N VAL A 40 -2.78 -9.97 0.46
CA VAL A 40 -4.01 -10.71 0.74
C VAL A 40 -3.72 -12.20 0.71
N VAL A 41 -4.15 -12.93 1.73
CA VAL A 41 -4.02 -14.38 1.82
C VAL A 41 -5.41 -15.00 1.83
N HIS A 42 -5.69 -15.84 0.85
CA HIS A 42 -6.95 -16.58 0.75
C HIS A 42 -6.72 -18.05 1.12
N VAL A 43 -7.24 -18.49 2.26
CA VAL A 43 -7.08 -19.85 2.78
C VAL A 43 -8.33 -20.68 2.52
N GLY A 44 -8.13 -21.85 1.91
CA GLY A 44 -9.21 -22.66 1.34
C GLY A 44 -9.53 -22.24 -0.08
N CYS A 45 -8.51 -21.94 -0.88
CA CYS A 45 -8.71 -21.18 -2.12
C CYS A 45 -9.46 -21.89 -3.25
N GLY A 46 -9.74 -23.19 -3.13
CA GLY A 46 -10.58 -23.93 -4.07
C GLY A 46 -10.02 -23.90 -5.48
N ASP A 47 -10.85 -23.53 -6.46
CA ASP A 47 -10.49 -23.42 -7.87
C ASP A 47 -9.76 -22.12 -8.25
N GLY A 48 -9.52 -21.24 -7.28
CA GLY A 48 -8.77 -20.00 -7.48
C GLY A 48 -9.57 -18.81 -8.03
N GLN A 49 -10.87 -18.92 -8.29
CA GLN A 49 -11.66 -17.80 -8.83
C GLN A 49 -11.69 -16.59 -7.89
N LEU A 50 -12.08 -16.80 -6.63
CA LEU A 50 -12.07 -15.74 -5.62
C LEU A 50 -10.65 -15.21 -5.38
N THR A 51 -9.65 -16.09 -5.34
CA THR A 51 -8.23 -15.70 -5.21
C THR A 51 -7.79 -14.75 -6.31
N ALA A 52 -8.20 -15.01 -7.56
CA ALA A 52 -7.89 -14.14 -8.68
C ALA A 52 -8.62 -12.79 -8.57
N ALA A 53 -9.88 -12.80 -8.11
CA ALA A 53 -10.71 -11.61 -7.92
C ALA A 53 -10.21 -10.72 -6.76
N LEU A 54 -9.62 -11.30 -5.72
CA LEU A 54 -9.00 -10.59 -4.60
C LEU A 54 -7.76 -9.77 -5.02
N ARG A 55 -7.31 -9.85 -6.27
CA ARG A 55 -6.36 -8.88 -6.82
C ARG A 55 -7.11 -7.78 -7.60
N ALA A 56 -7.77 -6.90 -6.86
CA ALA A 56 -8.60 -5.83 -7.44
C ALA A 56 -7.78 -4.76 -8.20
N SER A 57 -6.52 -4.53 -7.83
CA SER A 57 -5.62 -3.56 -8.47
C SER A 57 -4.15 -3.98 -8.33
N ASP A 58 -3.23 -3.19 -8.88
CA ASP A 58 -1.79 -3.40 -8.72
C ASP A 58 -1.26 -3.10 -7.31
N SER A 59 -2.08 -2.48 -6.47
CA SER A 59 -1.80 -2.24 -5.05
C SER A 59 -1.87 -3.53 -4.21
N TYR A 60 -2.32 -4.65 -4.80
CA TYR A 60 -2.48 -5.93 -4.13
C TYR A 60 -1.53 -7.01 -4.65
N GLN A 61 -0.99 -7.78 -3.71
CA GLN A 61 -0.39 -9.09 -3.95
C GLN A 61 -1.22 -10.15 -3.27
N VAL A 62 -1.50 -11.27 -3.96
CA VAL A 62 -2.43 -12.28 -3.46
C VAL A 62 -1.78 -13.65 -3.43
N GLN A 63 -1.95 -14.37 -2.32
CA GLN A 63 -1.60 -15.78 -2.23
C GLN A 63 -2.81 -16.63 -1.83
N GLY A 64 -3.15 -17.58 -2.70
CA GLY A 64 -4.07 -18.67 -2.38
C GLY A 64 -3.34 -19.79 -1.64
N LEU A 65 -3.97 -20.33 -0.60
CA LEU A 65 -3.45 -21.45 0.17
C LEU A 65 -4.53 -22.52 0.30
N ASP A 66 -4.25 -23.74 -0.15
CA ASP A 66 -5.17 -24.88 -0.01
C ASP A 66 -4.43 -26.15 0.46
N ARG A 67 -5.14 -27.04 1.16
CA ARG A 67 -4.60 -28.32 1.63
C ARG A 67 -4.66 -29.39 0.54
N SER A 68 -5.68 -29.34 -0.31
CA SER A 68 -5.91 -30.25 -1.42
C SER A 68 -4.93 -29.96 -2.54
N ALA A 69 -4.16 -30.97 -2.95
CA ALA A 69 -3.24 -30.83 -4.08
C ALA A 69 -4.01 -30.55 -5.39
N ASP A 70 -5.19 -31.13 -5.53
CA ASP A 70 -6.03 -30.96 -6.72
C ASP A 70 -6.58 -29.53 -6.81
N ASN A 71 -7.00 -28.94 -5.68
CA ASN A 71 -7.41 -27.53 -5.63
C ASN A 71 -6.25 -26.60 -5.98
N VAL A 72 -5.06 -26.86 -5.42
CA VAL A 72 -3.86 -26.07 -5.73
C VAL A 72 -3.55 -26.11 -7.23
N GLU A 73 -3.63 -27.30 -7.85
CA GLU A 73 -3.39 -27.43 -9.29
C GLU A 73 -4.46 -26.71 -10.12
N ALA A 74 -5.74 -26.89 -9.78
CA ALA A 74 -6.85 -26.20 -10.43
C ALA A 74 -6.71 -24.67 -10.34
N ALA A 75 -6.44 -24.15 -9.15
CA ALA A 75 -6.26 -22.72 -8.91
C ALA A 75 -5.03 -22.15 -9.64
N ARG A 76 -3.92 -22.89 -9.70
CA ARG A 76 -2.76 -22.52 -10.52
C ARG A 76 -3.12 -22.47 -12.00
N GLY A 77 -3.81 -23.48 -12.52
CA GLY A 77 -4.28 -23.53 -13.90
C GLY A 77 -5.19 -22.34 -14.24
N TYR A 78 -6.13 -22.00 -13.36
CA TYR A 78 -7.01 -20.85 -13.52
C TYR A 78 -6.23 -19.52 -13.54
N VAL A 79 -5.38 -19.26 -12.55
CA VAL A 79 -4.56 -18.03 -12.50
C VAL A 79 -3.64 -17.90 -13.72
N GLN A 80 -3.05 -19.01 -14.19
CA GLN A 80 -2.22 -19.04 -15.39
C GLN A 80 -3.02 -18.75 -16.66
N SER A 81 -4.23 -19.31 -16.78
CA SER A 81 -5.13 -19.05 -17.93
C SER A 81 -5.49 -17.56 -18.06
N LEU A 82 -5.48 -16.82 -16.94
CA LEU A 82 -5.71 -15.37 -16.92
C LEU A 82 -4.45 -14.55 -17.21
N GLY A 83 -3.27 -15.17 -17.29
CA GLY A 83 -1.99 -14.48 -17.44
C GLY A 83 -1.58 -13.65 -16.21
N LYS A 84 -2.16 -13.94 -15.03
CA LYS A 84 -1.99 -13.15 -13.79
C LYS A 84 -1.00 -13.77 -12.79
N TYR A 85 -0.31 -14.84 -13.16
CA TYR A 85 0.68 -15.49 -12.30
C TYR A 85 1.86 -14.54 -11.96
N GLY A 86 2.34 -14.61 -10.72
CA GLY A 86 3.40 -13.75 -10.20
C GLY A 86 2.87 -12.86 -9.08
N PRO A 87 2.10 -11.81 -9.39
CA PRO A 87 1.36 -11.03 -8.38
C PRO A 87 0.26 -11.83 -7.67
N ILE A 88 -0.23 -12.90 -8.33
CA ILE A 88 -1.10 -13.92 -7.75
C ILE A 88 -0.34 -15.24 -7.76
N SER A 89 -0.25 -15.88 -6.60
CA SER A 89 0.38 -17.20 -6.45
C SER A 89 -0.52 -18.12 -5.65
N VAL A 90 -0.34 -19.43 -5.82
CA VAL A 90 -1.08 -20.43 -5.06
C VAL A 90 -0.11 -21.49 -4.55
N ASP A 91 -0.21 -21.84 -3.28
CA ASP A 91 0.64 -22.88 -2.69
C ASP A 91 -0.11 -23.81 -1.73
N ARG A 92 0.49 -24.95 -1.46
CA ARG A 92 -0.08 -25.97 -0.59
C ARG A 92 0.15 -25.63 0.87
N LEU A 93 -0.94 -25.46 1.62
CA LEU A 93 -0.90 -25.30 3.06
C LEU A 93 -0.67 -26.64 3.76
N ARG A 94 0.39 -26.70 4.58
CA ARG A 94 0.69 -27.86 5.42
C ARG A 94 0.44 -27.51 6.89
N GLY A 95 -0.54 -28.19 7.50
CA GLY A 95 -0.89 -27.97 8.91
C GLY A 95 -1.73 -26.71 9.14
N ASN A 96 -1.59 -26.12 10.32
CA ASN A 96 -2.45 -25.02 10.79
C ASN A 96 -1.67 -23.70 11.00
N GLN A 97 -0.42 -23.64 10.55
CA GLN A 97 0.43 -22.45 10.63
C GLN A 97 0.56 -21.84 9.23
N LEU A 98 0.39 -20.54 9.12
CA LEU A 98 0.54 -19.80 7.88
C LEU A 98 2.04 -19.54 7.62
N PRO A 99 2.51 -19.71 6.37
CA PRO A 99 3.94 -19.65 6.02
C PRO A 99 4.48 -18.22 5.92
N TYR A 100 4.06 -17.33 6.82
CA TYR A 100 4.48 -15.92 6.85
C TYR A 100 5.12 -15.57 8.18
N VAL A 101 6.03 -14.60 8.12
CA VAL A 101 6.53 -13.89 9.30
C VAL A 101 5.41 -13.10 9.97
N ASP A 102 5.66 -12.65 11.19
CA ASP A 102 4.72 -11.81 11.94
C ASP A 102 4.53 -10.47 11.23
N ASN A 103 3.32 -9.89 11.29
CA ASN A 103 3.03 -8.56 10.75
C ASN A 103 3.36 -8.38 9.26
N PHE A 104 2.88 -9.28 8.39
CA PHE A 104 3.16 -9.24 6.95
C PHE A 104 1.90 -9.11 6.07
N VAL A 105 0.77 -9.67 6.51
CA VAL A 105 -0.45 -9.79 5.69
C VAL A 105 -1.47 -8.69 6.04
N ASN A 106 -2.08 -8.03 5.07
CA ASN A 106 -3.09 -6.99 5.32
C ASN A 106 -4.50 -7.58 5.47
N LEU A 107 -4.81 -8.63 4.72
CA LEU A 107 -6.10 -9.32 4.76
C LEU A 107 -5.89 -10.84 4.71
N VAL A 108 -6.46 -11.56 5.68
CA VAL A 108 -6.60 -13.02 5.62
C VAL A 108 -8.08 -13.35 5.42
N VAL A 109 -8.43 -13.92 4.27
CA VAL A 109 -9.75 -14.47 3.98
C VAL A 109 -9.70 -15.97 4.29
N LEU A 110 -10.56 -16.44 5.19
CA LEU A 110 -10.57 -17.81 5.70
C LEU A 110 -11.92 -18.48 5.40
N GLU A 111 -11.95 -19.40 4.44
CA GLU A 111 -13.15 -20.21 4.18
C GLU A 111 -13.23 -21.45 5.10
N ASP A 112 -12.10 -21.94 5.62
CA ASP A 112 -12.00 -23.08 6.54
C ASP A 112 -11.44 -22.65 7.91
N ALA A 113 -12.25 -22.75 8.97
CA ALA A 113 -11.93 -22.32 10.34
C ALA A 113 -10.83 -23.17 11.04
N LYS A 114 -10.16 -24.08 10.35
CA LYS A 114 -9.05 -24.88 10.90
C LYS A 114 -7.80 -24.08 11.23
N ILE A 115 -7.64 -22.87 10.69
CA ILE A 115 -6.58 -21.96 11.13
C ILE A 115 -7.05 -21.23 12.39
N PRO A 116 -6.33 -21.35 13.53
CA PRO A 116 -6.68 -20.60 14.73
C PRO A 116 -6.66 -19.09 14.46
N LEU A 117 -7.63 -18.34 14.99
CA LEU A 117 -7.66 -16.88 14.87
C LEU A 117 -6.36 -16.23 15.37
N LYS A 118 -5.74 -16.79 16.42
CA LYS A 118 -4.44 -16.35 16.94
C LYS A 118 -3.34 -16.39 15.87
N GLU A 119 -3.35 -17.41 15.01
CA GLU A 119 -2.39 -17.54 13.93
C GLU A 119 -2.64 -16.52 12.81
N ALA A 120 -3.91 -16.29 12.45
CA ALA A 120 -4.26 -15.22 11.52
C ALA A 120 -3.81 -13.84 12.06
N LEU A 121 -4.09 -13.55 13.33
CA LEU A 121 -3.66 -12.30 13.98
C LEU A 121 -2.12 -12.17 14.09
N ARG A 122 -1.37 -13.28 14.14
CA ARG A 122 0.09 -13.25 14.15
C ARG A 122 0.63 -12.68 12.85
N VAL A 123 0.17 -13.22 11.71
CA VAL A 123 0.65 -12.81 10.39
C VAL A 123 0.09 -11.47 9.95
N LEU A 124 -1.05 -11.03 10.50
CA LEU A 124 -1.64 -9.75 10.11
C LEU A 124 -0.76 -8.57 10.50
N THR A 125 -0.64 -7.57 9.62
CA THR A 125 -0.06 -6.25 9.93
C THR A 125 -0.93 -5.54 10.99
N PRO A 126 -0.38 -4.59 11.78
CA PRO A 126 -1.20 -3.68 12.57
C PRO A 126 -2.30 -3.03 11.73
N GLY A 127 -3.56 -3.13 12.17
CA GLY A 127 -4.73 -2.69 11.41
C GLY A 127 -5.23 -3.68 10.34
N GLY A 128 -4.48 -4.74 10.05
CA GLY A 128 -4.89 -5.81 9.14
C GLY A 128 -6.10 -6.60 9.65
N VAL A 129 -6.80 -7.27 8.73
CA VAL A 129 -8.11 -7.88 9.00
C VAL A 129 -8.11 -9.39 8.73
N ALA A 130 -8.63 -10.17 9.67
CA ALA A 130 -9.07 -11.54 9.43
C ALA A 130 -10.56 -11.50 9.11
N TYR A 131 -10.94 -12.05 7.96
CA TYR A 131 -12.32 -12.20 7.53
C TYR A 131 -12.61 -13.69 7.41
N VAL A 132 -13.37 -14.23 8.37
CA VAL A 132 -13.49 -15.67 8.61
C VAL A 132 -14.90 -16.15 8.37
N HIS A 133 -15.07 -17.13 7.50
CA HIS A 133 -16.33 -17.82 7.31
C HIS A 133 -16.54 -18.84 8.45
N ARG A 134 -17.63 -18.68 9.21
CA ARG A 134 -18.04 -19.58 10.29
C ARG A 134 -19.51 -19.93 10.13
N GLY A 135 -19.79 -21.19 9.77
CA GLY A 135 -21.16 -21.62 9.48
C GLY A 135 -21.70 -20.86 8.27
N ASP A 136 -22.77 -20.11 8.46
CA ASP A 136 -23.44 -19.33 7.41
C ASP A 136 -23.08 -17.83 7.44
N ALA A 137 -22.09 -17.42 8.24
CA ALA A 137 -21.75 -16.02 8.46
C ALA A 137 -20.25 -15.72 8.34
N TRP A 138 -19.93 -14.49 7.93
CA TRP A 138 -18.58 -13.96 7.94
C TRP A 138 -18.33 -13.10 9.17
N GLU A 139 -17.22 -13.35 9.84
CA GLU A 139 -16.78 -12.62 11.02
C GLU A 139 -15.53 -11.80 10.68
N LYS A 140 -15.58 -10.49 10.94
CA LYS A 140 -14.46 -9.56 10.80
C LYS A 140 -13.76 -9.38 12.13
N THR A 141 -12.45 -9.61 12.17
CA THR A 141 -11.58 -9.27 13.31
C THR A 141 -10.39 -8.45 12.83
N ALA A 142 -10.20 -7.24 13.36
CA ALA A 142 -9.05 -6.40 13.05
C ALA A 142 -7.94 -6.57 14.10
N LYS A 143 -6.68 -6.62 13.66
CA LYS A 143 -5.53 -6.58 14.56
C LYS A 143 -5.34 -5.16 15.11
N PRO A 144 -5.29 -4.97 16.44
CA PRO A 144 -5.11 -3.65 17.01
C PRO A 144 -3.74 -3.06 16.66
N TRP A 145 -3.68 -1.73 16.54
CA TRP A 145 -2.43 -1.01 16.40
C TRP A 145 -1.65 -1.03 17.74
N PRO A 146 -0.37 -1.41 17.75
CA PRO A 146 0.42 -1.43 18.98
C PRO A 146 0.76 -0.01 19.45
N LYS A 147 0.78 0.21 20.77
CA LYS A 147 1.04 1.53 21.38
C LYS A 147 2.53 1.93 21.42
N ASN A 148 3.41 1.03 21.02
CA ASN A 148 4.86 1.14 21.18
C ASN A 148 5.61 1.14 19.84
N ILE A 149 4.91 1.43 18.74
CA ILE A 149 5.50 1.76 17.45
C ILE A 149 5.23 3.22 17.14
N ASP A 150 6.25 3.90 16.65
CA ASP A 150 6.22 5.32 16.36
C ASP A 150 5.98 5.58 14.87
N GLU A 151 5.70 6.84 14.52
CA GLU A 151 5.66 7.32 13.15
C GLU A 151 6.88 8.22 12.86
N TRP A 152 7.17 8.46 11.58
CA TRP A 152 8.28 9.33 11.15
C TRP A 152 7.76 10.29 10.08
N THR A 153 6.90 11.20 10.51
CA THR A 153 6.04 12.04 9.67
C THR A 153 6.79 13.08 8.83
N HIS A 154 7.94 13.55 9.31
CA HIS A 154 8.79 14.57 8.69
C HIS A 154 10.23 14.06 8.52
N TYR A 155 11.07 14.79 7.77
CA TYR A 155 12.47 14.40 7.54
C TYR A 155 13.23 14.09 8.83
N LEU A 156 13.09 14.93 9.85
CA LEU A 156 13.68 14.76 11.18
C LEU A 156 12.60 14.34 12.19
N HIS A 157 11.88 13.25 11.87
CA HIS A 157 10.83 12.60 12.67
C HIS A 157 9.52 13.38 12.76
N GLY A 158 9.48 14.47 13.53
CA GLY A 158 8.29 15.26 13.81
C GLY A 158 8.40 16.73 13.40
N PRO A 159 7.35 17.53 13.61
CA PRO A 159 7.37 18.97 13.33
C PRO A 159 8.30 19.76 14.26
N ASP A 160 8.79 19.16 15.34
CA ASP A 160 9.81 19.74 16.24
C ASP A 160 11.25 19.60 15.71
N GLY A 161 11.45 18.78 14.66
CA GLY A 161 12.75 18.53 14.06
C GLY A 161 13.70 17.69 14.91
N ASN A 162 13.19 16.97 15.92
CA ASN A 162 14.01 16.13 16.78
C ASN A 162 14.12 14.71 16.22
N ALA A 163 15.28 14.34 15.67
CA ALA A 163 15.50 13.08 14.95
C ALA A 163 15.60 11.83 15.85
N VAL A 164 14.62 11.61 16.72
CA VAL A 164 14.58 10.49 17.68
C VAL A 164 13.20 9.87 17.68
N ALA A 165 13.10 8.58 17.32
CA ALA A 165 11.88 7.81 17.48
C ALA A 165 11.65 7.43 18.95
N HIS A 166 10.38 7.25 19.30
CA HIS A 166 9.89 6.81 20.61
C HIS A 166 9.42 5.36 20.61
N ASP A 167 9.69 4.60 19.56
CA ASP A 167 9.30 3.20 19.49
C ASP A 167 10.11 2.35 20.48
N THR A 168 9.47 1.33 21.03
CA THR A 168 10.13 0.37 21.95
C THR A 168 9.98 -1.07 21.46
N VAL A 169 9.53 -1.25 20.21
CA VAL A 169 9.32 -2.58 19.62
C VAL A 169 10.62 -3.12 19.01
N VAL A 170 11.47 -2.25 18.47
CA VAL A 170 12.68 -2.66 17.76
C VAL A 170 13.86 -2.76 18.73
N GLY A 171 14.48 -3.94 18.77
CA GLY A 171 15.77 -4.18 19.40
C GLY A 171 16.86 -4.47 18.36
N PRO A 172 17.98 -5.12 18.74
CA PRO A 172 18.98 -5.56 17.78
C PRO A 172 18.33 -6.40 16.65
N PRO A 173 18.55 -6.07 15.36
CA PRO A 173 17.90 -6.76 14.25
C PRO A 173 18.22 -8.26 14.23
N LYS A 174 17.19 -9.12 14.15
CA LYS A 174 17.33 -10.59 14.13
C LYS A 174 16.96 -11.25 12.80
N HIS A 175 16.14 -10.57 12.01
CA HIS A 175 15.69 -11.04 10.69
C HIS A 175 15.33 -9.85 9.81
N MET A 176 15.22 -10.09 8.51
CA MET A 176 14.69 -9.13 7.54
C MET A 176 13.16 -9.26 7.50
N GLN A 177 12.44 -8.14 7.57
CA GLN A 177 10.98 -8.15 7.43
C GLN A 177 10.58 -8.27 5.95
N TRP A 178 11.15 -7.42 5.09
CA TRP A 178 10.96 -7.46 3.65
C TRP A 178 12.11 -6.77 2.92
N LEU A 179 12.25 -7.07 1.62
CA LEU A 179 13.14 -6.39 0.68
C LEU A 179 12.35 -5.99 -0.56
N GLY A 180 12.33 -4.68 -0.86
CA GLY A 180 11.56 -4.12 -1.97
C GLY A 180 12.41 -3.80 -3.21
N SER A 181 11.73 -3.56 -4.33
CA SER A 181 12.33 -2.96 -5.54
C SER A 181 12.50 -1.44 -5.40
N PRO A 182 13.32 -0.81 -6.26
CA PRO A 182 14.38 -1.43 -7.06
C PRO A 182 15.57 -1.84 -6.18
N ARG A 183 16.27 -2.92 -6.56
CA ARG A 183 17.42 -3.43 -5.79
C ARG A 183 18.66 -2.51 -5.84
N TRP A 184 18.73 -1.66 -6.84
CA TRP A 184 19.89 -0.81 -7.12
C TRP A 184 19.46 0.61 -7.42
N SER A 185 20.14 1.57 -6.82
CA SER A 185 20.08 3.00 -7.15
C SER A 185 20.79 3.27 -8.48
N ARG A 186 20.61 4.46 -9.06
CA ARG A 186 21.17 4.80 -10.39
C ARG A 186 22.67 5.05 -10.38
N HIS A 187 23.21 5.61 -9.30
CA HIS A 187 24.62 5.95 -9.19
C HIS A 187 25.04 6.13 -7.73
N HIS A 188 26.33 6.03 -7.43
CA HIS A 188 26.88 6.26 -6.09
C HIS A 188 27.73 7.55 -5.98
N ASP A 189 28.27 8.08 -7.10
CA ASP A 189 29.03 9.36 -7.13
C ASP A 189 28.24 10.57 -7.63
N ARG A 190 26.91 10.47 -7.73
CA ARG A 190 26.04 11.56 -8.17
C ARG A 190 24.87 11.72 -7.21
N MET A 191 23.92 12.58 -7.54
CA MET A 191 22.71 12.80 -6.75
C MET A 191 22.09 11.47 -6.30
N ALA A 192 21.76 11.39 -5.01
CA ALA A 192 21.15 10.21 -4.43
C ALA A 192 19.82 9.91 -5.14
N SER A 193 19.61 8.66 -5.55
CA SER A 193 18.37 8.28 -6.22
C SER A 193 17.16 8.41 -5.30
N MET A 194 17.32 8.32 -3.98
CA MET A 194 16.26 8.59 -3.00
C MET A 194 16.54 9.94 -2.36
N SER A 195 15.56 10.85 -2.38
CA SER A 195 15.75 12.23 -1.90
C SER A 195 15.01 12.56 -0.60
N ALA A 196 13.93 11.84 -0.29
CA ALA A 196 13.15 12.00 0.93
C ALA A 196 12.46 10.68 1.27
N MET A 197 12.23 10.42 2.57
CA MET A 197 11.45 9.28 3.06
C MET A 197 10.79 9.64 4.39
N VAL A 198 9.49 9.34 4.51
CA VAL A 198 8.68 9.52 5.72
C VAL A 198 7.73 8.33 5.89
N SER A 199 7.16 8.14 7.08
CA SER A 199 6.18 7.09 7.35
C SER A 199 5.05 7.58 8.26
N ALA A 200 3.83 7.16 7.93
CA ALA A 200 2.61 7.45 8.70
C ALA A 200 1.56 6.36 8.43
N LYS A 201 0.77 5.98 9.43
CA LYS A 201 -0.34 5.01 9.32
C LYS A 201 0.02 3.71 8.59
N GLY A 202 1.21 3.17 8.86
CA GLY A 202 1.65 1.89 8.29
C GLY A 202 2.04 1.95 6.82
N ARG A 203 2.30 3.15 6.30
CA ARG A 203 2.80 3.37 4.94
C ARG A 203 4.15 4.08 4.99
N VAL A 204 5.02 3.77 4.03
CA VAL A 204 6.27 4.51 3.78
C VAL A 204 6.11 5.26 2.46
N PHE A 205 6.41 6.56 2.49
CA PHE A 205 6.40 7.43 1.34
C PHE A 205 7.82 7.91 1.06
N TYR A 206 8.25 7.85 -0.19
CA TYR A 206 9.58 8.32 -0.55
C TYR A 206 9.62 8.81 -2.00
N ILE A 207 10.53 9.75 -2.28
CA ILE A 207 10.79 10.25 -3.63
C ILE A 207 12.04 9.59 -4.18
N MET A 208 11.89 8.88 -5.31
CA MET A 208 12.96 8.12 -5.93
C MET A 208 13.07 8.33 -7.45
N ASP A 209 14.29 8.40 -7.95
CA ASP A 209 14.62 8.32 -9.37
C ASP A 209 14.66 6.85 -9.82
N GLU A 210 13.66 6.44 -10.59
CA GLU A 210 13.57 5.11 -11.22
C GLU A 210 13.99 5.14 -12.70
N GLY A 211 14.79 6.14 -13.11
CA GLY A 211 15.43 6.21 -14.42
C GLY A 211 16.36 5.02 -14.70
N SER A 212 16.86 4.93 -15.93
CA SER A 212 17.75 3.82 -16.32
C SER A 212 19.00 3.78 -15.43
N ARG A 213 19.36 2.57 -14.99
CA ARG A 213 20.56 2.30 -14.18
C ARG A 213 21.80 1.99 -15.01
N VAL A 214 21.66 1.95 -16.35
CA VAL A 214 22.75 1.64 -17.28
C VAL A 214 23.79 2.77 -17.29
N SER A 215 23.33 4.01 -17.22
CA SER A 215 24.18 5.19 -17.14
C SER A 215 23.44 6.30 -16.42
N ILE A 216 24.17 7.07 -15.61
CA ILE A 216 23.63 8.26 -14.95
C ILE A 216 23.27 9.34 -15.97
N GLU A 217 23.95 9.39 -17.13
CA GLU A 217 23.69 10.35 -18.22
C GLU A 217 22.31 10.20 -18.89
N LEU A 218 21.64 9.08 -18.65
CA LEU A 218 20.28 8.88 -19.17
C LEU A 218 19.28 9.70 -18.33
N PRO A 219 18.14 10.13 -18.91
CA PRO A 219 17.16 10.93 -18.18
C PRO A 219 16.66 10.26 -16.89
N SER A 220 16.55 11.05 -15.82
CA SER A 220 15.89 10.68 -14.58
C SER A 220 14.39 10.48 -14.76
N LYS A 221 13.79 9.61 -13.93
CA LYS A 221 12.34 9.41 -13.83
C LYS A 221 11.94 9.46 -12.35
N TRP A 222 11.81 10.67 -11.84
CA TRP A 222 11.45 10.92 -10.44
C TRP A 222 10.00 10.56 -10.17
N LYS A 223 9.77 9.88 -9.04
CA LYS A 223 8.46 9.45 -8.59
C LYS A 223 8.33 9.62 -7.09
N LEU A 224 7.16 10.05 -6.63
CA LEU A 224 6.70 9.79 -5.27
C LEU A 224 6.09 8.40 -5.23
N ILE A 225 6.50 7.58 -4.26
CA ILE A 225 6.12 6.18 -4.15
C ILE A 225 5.58 5.93 -2.75
N ALA A 226 4.42 5.29 -2.67
CA ALA A 226 3.86 4.77 -1.42
C ALA A 226 4.00 3.25 -1.36
N ARG A 227 4.42 2.74 -0.21
CA ARG A 227 4.46 1.31 0.10
C ARG A 227 3.75 1.02 1.41
N ASP A 228 3.25 -0.21 1.51
CA ASP A 228 2.95 -0.78 2.82
C ASP A 228 4.25 -0.95 3.62
N ALA A 229 4.30 -0.41 4.84
CA ALA A 229 5.50 -0.40 5.68
C ALA A 229 5.88 -1.78 6.23
N PHE A 230 4.95 -2.72 6.26
CA PHE A 230 5.09 -4.02 6.92
C PHE A 230 5.43 -5.16 5.96
N ASN A 231 5.15 -5.01 4.66
CA ASN A 231 5.50 -5.99 3.63
C ASN A 231 6.16 -5.40 2.36
N GLY A 232 6.22 -4.07 2.24
CA GLY A 232 6.90 -3.41 1.13
C GLY A 232 6.14 -3.43 -0.20
N THR A 233 4.88 -3.87 -0.25
CA THR A 233 4.04 -3.81 -1.46
C THR A 233 3.92 -2.36 -1.94
N VAL A 234 4.12 -2.11 -3.24
CA VAL A 234 3.87 -0.79 -3.83
C VAL A 234 2.36 -0.57 -3.89
N LEU A 235 1.88 0.48 -3.23
CA LEU A 235 0.46 0.82 -3.23
C LEU A 235 0.12 1.71 -4.43
N TRP A 236 0.92 2.75 -4.65
CA TRP A 236 0.77 3.65 -5.79
C TRP A 236 2.07 4.40 -6.07
N LYS A 237 2.14 5.02 -7.25
CA LYS A 237 3.25 5.89 -7.68
C LYS A 237 2.69 7.13 -8.35
N ARG A 238 3.33 8.28 -8.12
CA ARG A 238 3.03 9.57 -8.76
C ARG A 238 4.29 10.07 -9.44
N ASP A 239 4.18 10.43 -10.72
CA ASP A 239 5.29 11.03 -11.46
C ASP A 239 5.59 12.44 -10.93
N ILE A 240 6.88 12.76 -10.87
CA ILE A 240 7.39 14.11 -10.60
C ILE A 240 8.19 14.50 -11.84
N PRO A 241 7.59 15.23 -12.80
CA PRO A 241 8.22 15.49 -14.10
C PRO A 241 9.57 16.20 -13.99
N GLN A 242 9.70 17.10 -13.01
CA GLN A 242 10.92 17.85 -12.76
C GLN A 242 11.19 17.90 -11.26
N TRP A 243 12.28 17.27 -10.82
CA TRP A 243 12.75 17.34 -9.43
C TRP A 243 14.09 18.06 -9.39
N HIS A 244 15.15 17.38 -8.95
CA HIS A 244 16.52 17.89 -9.01
C HIS A 244 17.34 17.16 -10.08
N SER A 245 18.44 17.80 -10.52
CA SER A 245 19.32 17.22 -11.54
C SER A 245 19.98 15.95 -10.98
N HIS A 246 19.85 14.85 -11.72
CA HIS A 246 20.53 13.59 -11.37
C HIS A 246 22.05 13.67 -11.60
N LEU A 247 22.54 14.68 -12.32
CA LEU A 247 23.97 14.92 -12.57
C LEU A 247 24.64 15.74 -11.46
N TRP A 248 23.91 16.09 -10.40
CA TRP A 248 24.47 16.87 -9.29
C TRP A 248 25.62 16.13 -8.59
N PRO A 249 26.71 16.82 -8.18
CA PRO A 249 27.87 16.16 -7.60
C PRO A 249 27.56 15.47 -6.26
N LEU A 250 28.32 14.40 -5.99
CA LEU A 250 28.27 13.66 -4.73
C LEU A 250 28.38 14.60 -3.52
N LYS A 251 27.58 14.33 -2.48
CA LYS A 251 27.59 15.05 -1.18
C LYS A 251 27.36 16.56 -1.29
N SER A 252 26.82 17.03 -2.40
CA SER A 252 26.61 18.46 -2.67
C SER A 252 25.13 18.80 -2.95
N GLY A 253 24.23 17.82 -2.85
CA GLY A 253 22.81 18.02 -3.14
C GLY A 253 22.11 18.97 -2.17
N PRO A 254 21.05 19.68 -2.60
CA PRO A 254 20.34 20.64 -1.77
C PRO A 254 19.68 19.99 -0.56
N THR A 255 19.94 20.56 0.61
CA THR A 255 19.44 20.08 1.91
C THR A 255 17.91 20.14 2.03
N GLN A 256 17.27 20.97 1.22
CA GLN A 256 15.84 21.27 1.26
C GLN A 256 14.99 20.14 0.66
N LEU A 257 15.52 19.35 -0.30
CA LEU A 257 14.69 18.32 -0.98
C LEU A 257 14.08 17.31 -0.02
N ALA A 258 14.81 16.96 1.04
CA ALA A 258 14.34 16.02 2.04
C ALA A 258 13.16 16.57 2.86
N ARG A 259 12.99 17.89 2.92
CA ARG A 259 11.98 18.63 3.70
C ARG A 259 10.71 18.93 2.90
N ARG A 260 10.64 18.49 1.64
CA ARG A 260 9.51 18.72 0.71
C ARG A 260 8.53 17.55 0.65
N LEU A 261 8.63 16.62 1.60
CA LEU A 261 7.71 15.49 1.77
C LEU A 261 7.38 15.32 3.25
N VAL A 262 6.08 15.37 3.58
CA VAL A 262 5.54 15.14 4.91
C VAL A 262 4.34 14.21 4.80
N ALA A 263 4.17 13.28 5.74
CA ALA A 263 2.99 12.44 5.83
C ALA A 263 2.45 12.46 7.26
N VAL A 264 1.19 12.84 7.45
CA VAL A 264 0.53 12.90 8.76
C VAL A 264 -0.86 12.31 8.60
N ASP A 265 -1.17 11.33 9.45
CA ASP A 265 -2.40 10.54 9.36
C ASP A 265 -2.63 10.00 7.93
N ASP A 266 -3.78 10.31 7.33
CA ASP A 266 -4.18 9.84 6.00
C ASP A 266 -3.87 10.87 4.89
N ARG A 267 -2.93 11.80 5.13
CA ARG A 267 -2.53 12.81 4.15
C ARG A 267 -1.03 12.84 3.89
N VAL A 268 -0.68 13.08 2.63
CA VAL A 268 0.69 13.35 2.20
C VAL A 268 0.78 14.77 1.64
N TYR A 269 1.72 15.55 2.15
CA TYR A 269 2.01 16.91 1.73
C TYR A 269 3.33 16.90 0.98
N VAL A 270 3.30 17.30 -0.29
CA VAL A 270 4.44 17.16 -1.19
C VAL A 270 4.37 18.15 -2.35
N THR A 271 5.51 18.63 -2.81
CA THR A 271 5.58 19.34 -4.10
C THR A 271 5.77 18.32 -5.22
N LEU A 272 4.82 18.18 -6.16
CA LEU A 272 4.93 17.27 -7.31
C LEU A 272 5.77 17.86 -8.47
N GLY A 273 6.81 18.60 -8.11
CA GLY A 273 7.76 19.26 -8.99
C GLY A 273 8.59 20.27 -8.22
N ILE A 274 9.79 20.61 -8.72
CA ILE A 274 10.71 21.49 -7.99
C ILE A 274 10.20 22.93 -7.84
N ASN A 275 9.37 23.39 -8.76
CA ASN A 275 8.69 24.69 -8.71
C ASN A 275 7.16 24.54 -8.61
N ALA A 276 6.66 23.31 -8.45
CA ALA A 276 5.23 23.07 -8.34
C ALA A 276 4.71 23.55 -6.98
N PRO A 277 3.44 23.99 -6.90
CA PRO A 277 2.80 24.27 -5.62
C PRO A 277 2.70 23.01 -4.76
N LEU A 278 2.55 23.22 -3.46
CA LEU A 278 2.31 22.18 -2.48
C LEU A 278 0.98 21.46 -2.78
N SER A 279 1.05 20.15 -2.96
CA SER A 279 -0.09 19.26 -3.13
C SER A 279 -0.40 18.51 -1.83
N VAL A 280 -1.68 18.35 -1.53
CA VAL A 280 -2.19 17.47 -0.47
C VAL A 280 -2.81 16.25 -1.14
N LEU A 281 -2.27 15.08 -0.85
CA LEU A 281 -2.70 13.81 -1.42
C LEU A 281 -3.38 12.93 -0.37
N ASP A 282 -4.33 12.12 -0.80
CA ASP A 282 -4.81 10.97 -0.03
C ASP A 282 -3.66 9.96 0.12
N ALA A 283 -3.35 9.58 1.36
CA ALA A 283 -2.22 8.70 1.65
C ALA A 283 -2.41 7.27 1.13
N ALA A 284 -3.66 6.80 1.02
CA ALA A 284 -3.97 5.45 0.59
C ALA A 284 -3.99 5.29 -0.93
N THR A 285 -4.46 6.30 -1.66
CA THR A 285 -4.67 6.24 -3.12
C THR A 285 -3.65 7.06 -3.92
N GLY A 286 -3.05 8.08 -3.31
CA GLY A 286 -2.18 9.05 -3.99
C GLY A 286 -2.95 10.07 -4.82
N GLU A 287 -4.28 10.10 -4.73
CA GLU A 287 -5.12 11.09 -5.40
C GLU A 287 -4.92 12.48 -4.79
N THR A 288 -4.90 13.50 -5.63
CA THR A 288 -4.78 14.89 -5.16
C THR A 288 -6.11 15.34 -4.56
N LEU A 289 -6.11 15.63 -3.27
CA LEU A 289 -7.25 16.18 -2.54
C LEU A 289 -7.31 17.71 -2.68
N SER A 290 -6.15 18.37 -2.70
CA SER A 290 -6.04 19.82 -2.80
C SER A 290 -4.66 20.24 -3.33
N THR A 291 -4.61 21.40 -3.96
CA THR A 291 -3.38 22.11 -4.31
C THR A 291 -3.41 23.47 -3.62
N LEU A 292 -2.34 23.81 -2.90
CA LEU A 292 -2.22 25.08 -2.20
C LEU A 292 -1.59 26.11 -3.14
N GLU A 293 -2.40 26.79 -3.93
CA GLU A 293 -1.97 27.83 -4.87
C GLU A 293 -1.19 28.95 -4.15
N GLY A 294 -0.15 29.50 -4.79
CA GLY A 294 0.71 30.53 -4.20
C GLY A 294 1.82 29.99 -3.30
N SER A 295 2.01 28.66 -3.25
CA SER A 295 3.10 27.98 -2.54
C SER A 295 4.20 27.46 -3.48
N GLU A 296 4.24 27.94 -4.72
CA GLU A 296 5.34 27.66 -5.64
C GLU A 296 6.67 28.09 -5.02
N GLY A 297 7.71 27.25 -5.14
CA GLY A 297 8.99 27.49 -4.48
C GLY A 297 9.03 27.09 -3.00
N THR A 298 8.09 26.26 -2.54
CA THR A 298 8.16 25.66 -1.19
C THR A 298 9.46 24.86 -1.01
N GLU A 299 10.28 25.26 -0.04
CA GLU A 299 11.54 24.60 0.32
C GLU A 299 11.40 23.63 1.49
N GLU A 300 10.47 23.92 2.40
CA GLU A 300 10.21 23.11 3.58
C GLU A 300 8.72 23.12 3.94
N ILE A 301 8.23 21.95 4.34
CA ILE A 301 6.86 21.73 4.79
C ILE A 301 6.91 21.32 6.26
N VAL A 302 6.09 21.96 7.09
CA VAL A 302 5.86 21.56 8.49
C VAL A 302 4.37 21.44 8.74
N VAL A 303 3.94 20.30 9.24
CA VAL A 303 2.54 20.03 9.63
C VAL A 303 2.48 19.87 11.14
N ALA A 304 1.81 20.79 11.82
CA ALA A 304 1.69 20.80 13.27
C ALA A 304 0.23 21.03 13.69
N GLY A 305 -0.36 20.00 14.30
CA GLY A 305 -1.79 19.98 14.62
C GLY A 305 -2.62 20.11 13.34
N ALA A 306 -3.50 21.11 13.29
CA ALA A 306 -4.35 21.38 12.13
C ALA A 306 -3.71 22.30 11.08
N ASN A 307 -2.49 22.79 11.31
CA ASN A 307 -1.85 23.81 10.47
C ASN A 307 -0.78 23.19 9.57
N VAL A 308 -0.69 23.70 8.34
CA VAL A 308 0.37 23.42 7.38
C VAL A 308 1.16 24.71 7.16
N TYR A 309 2.45 24.65 7.38
CA TYR A 309 3.40 25.75 7.14
C TYR A 309 4.26 25.38 5.95
N ALA A 310 4.40 26.31 5.01
CA ALA A 310 5.29 26.18 3.85
C ALA A 310 6.29 27.34 3.89
N LEU A 311 7.58 27.02 3.96
CA LEU A 311 8.63 28.00 3.73
C LEU A 311 8.79 28.18 2.23
N VAL A 312 8.45 29.35 1.72
CA VAL A 312 8.47 29.65 0.28
C VAL A 312 9.61 30.59 -0.05
N SER A 313 10.50 30.16 -0.94
CA SER A 313 11.51 31.03 -1.54
C SER A 313 10.99 31.62 -2.85
N LYS A 314 11.21 32.94 -3.03
CA LYS A 314 10.93 33.64 -4.30
C LYS A 314 12.14 33.69 -5.22
N GLU A 315 13.27 33.18 -4.76
CA GLU A 315 14.49 33.13 -5.54
C GLU A 315 14.39 32.06 -6.63
N LYS A 316 15.18 32.24 -7.69
CA LYS A 316 15.31 31.23 -8.73
C LYS A 316 15.94 29.98 -8.15
N TRP A 317 15.40 28.82 -8.49
CA TRP A 317 15.99 27.56 -8.04
C TRP A 317 17.36 27.36 -8.69
N GLU A 318 18.34 26.85 -7.95
CA GLU A 318 19.75 26.70 -8.38
C GLU A 318 19.95 25.92 -9.70
N LEU A 319 18.94 25.14 -10.12
CA LEU A 319 18.94 24.43 -11.40
C LEU A 319 18.89 25.37 -12.62
N GLU A 320 18.38 26.59 -12.47
CA GLU A 320 18.32 27.55 -13.58
C GLU A 320 19.72 27.95 -14.07
N ASP A 321 20.68 28.05 -13.13
CA ASP A 321 22.05 28.44 -13.42
C ASP A 321 23.03 27.26 -13.39
N TYR A 322 22.55 26.06 -13.05
CA TYR A 322 23.37 24.87 -13.02
C TYR A 322 23.64 24.33 -14.43
N LEU A 323 24.87 24.53 -14.88
CA LEU A 323 25.47 23.74 -15.94
C LEU A 323 26.29 22.62 -15.29
N PRO A 324 26.09 21.34 -15.66
CA PRO A 324 26.99 20.26 -15.25
C PRO A 324 28.40 20.55 -15.79
N ALA A 325 29.18 21.30 -15.03
CA ALA A 325 30.54 21.65 -15.38
C ALA A 325 31.39 20.42 -15.09
N PHE A 326 31.73 19.71 -16.16
CA PHE A 326 32.64 18.56 -16.23
C PHE A 326 32.04 17.22 -15.75
N ASN A 327 31.75 16.35 -16.72
CA ASN A 327 31.57 14.90 -16.57
C ASN A 327 32.92 14.15 -16.56
N THR A 328 33.98 14.77 -16.07
CA THR A 328 35.30 14.11 -15.96
C THR A 328 35.39 13.26 -14.71
#